data_AF-A0A832A471-F1
#
_entry.id   AF-A0A832A471-F1
#
_cell.length_a   1.000
_cell.length_b   1.000
_cell.length_c   1.000
_cell.angle_alpha   90.00
_cell.angle_beta   90.00
_cell.angle_gamma   90.00
#
_symmetry.space_group_name_H-M   'P 1'
#
loop_
_entity.id
_entity.type
_entity.pdbx_description
1 polymer ?
#
loop_
_entity_poly.entity_id
_entity_poly.type
_entity_poly.pdbx_seq_one_letter_code
_entity_poly.pdbx_strand_id
1 'polypeptide(L)'
;MQYFAAMKAPAAKREFLVLLAGILWLIVGSVLIVAGVSWLEEFNSLAVISVLAATVAGAAIAHFGFSPLARKNLARIYAQAPGKDKVCL
;
A
#
# COMPACT_ATOMS: atom_id res chain seq x y z
N MET A 1 23.92 35.68 12.51
CA MET A 1 22.63 35.15 12.02
C MET A 1 22.64 35.30 10.50
N GLN A 2 22.59 34.30 9.62
CA GLN A 2 22.28 32.88 9.70
C GLN A 2 23.14 32.17 8.63
N TYR A 3 23.99 31.22 9.03
CA TYR A 3 24.53 30.23 8.10
C TYR A 3 23.54 29.05 8.05
N PHE A 4 22.49 29.16 7.25
CA PHE A 4 21.74 27.97 6.85
C PHE A 4 22.52 27.31 5.73
N ALA A 5 23.36 26.35 6.09
CA ALA A 5 23.87 25.36 5.14
C ALA A 5 22.66 24.81 4.36
N ALA A 6 22.67 24.95 3.04
CA ALA A 6 21.68 24.33 2.17
C ALA A 6 21.79 22.81 2.34
N MET A 7 21.04 22.24 3.29
CA MET A 7 20.90 20.80 3.40
C MET A 7 20.29 20.33 2.09
N LYS A 8 21.10 19.64 1.30
CA LYS A 8 20.69 19.02 0.04
C LYS A 8 19.67 17.95 0.43
N ALA A 9 18.39 18.31 0.42
CA ALA A 9 17.32 17.38 0.78
C ALA A 9 17.49 16.11 -0.08
N PRO A 10 17.49 14.91 0.52
CA PRO A 10 17.64 13.68 -0.23
C PRO A 10 16.49 13.61 -1.25
N ALA A 11 16.84 13.67 -2.53
CA ALA A 11 15.86 13.77 -3.60
C ALA A 11 15.74 12.41 -4.30
N ALA A 12 14.62 11.72 -4.12
CA ALA A 12 14.32 10.47 -4.80
C ALA A 12 13.59 10.75 -6.12
N LYS A 13 13.83 9.91 -7.13
CA LYS A 13 13.05 9.97 -8.38
C LYS A 13 11.60 9.60 -8.08
N ARG A 14 10.65 10.34 -8.66
CA ARG A 14 9.21 10.08 -8.50
C ARG A 14 8.85 8.65 -8.91
N GLU A 15 9.42 8.16 -10.00
CA GLU A 15 9.20 6.80 -10.51
C GLU A 15 9.62 5.76 -9.48
N PHE A 16 10.75 5.98 -8.80
CA PHE A 16 11.22 5.09 -7.74
C PHE A 16 10.26 5.05 -6.56
N LEU A 17 9.70 6.20 -6.15
CA LEU A 17 8.72 6.26 -5.08
C LEU A 17 7.42 5.54 -5.44
N VAL A 18 6.95 5.68 -6.68
CA VAL A 18 5.76 4.96 -7.17
C VAL A 18 6.00 3.46 -7.22
N LEU A 19 7.16 3.02 -7.74
CA LEU A 19 7.54 1.61 -7.77
C LEU A 19 7.63 1.03 -6.35
N LEU A 20 8.30 1.74 -5.43
CA LEU A 20 8.41 1.32 -4.05
C LEU A 20 7.04 1.23 -3.36
N ALA A 21 6.17 2.22 -3.57
CA ALA A 21 4.80 2.18 -3.07
C ALA A 21 4.04 0.95 -3.59
N GLY A 22 4.15 0.67 -4.89
CA GLY A 22 3.56 -0.53 -5.50
C GLY A 22 4.08 -1.82 -4.87
N ILE A 23 5.40 -1.95 -4.71
CA ILE A 23 6.03 -3.12 -4.08
C ILE A 23 5.53 -3.31 -2.64
N LEU A 24 5.49 -2.24 -1.85
CA LEU A 24 5.01 -2.32 -0.46
C LEU A 24 3.55 -2.76 -0.39
N TRP A 25 2.68 -2.23 -1.26
CA TRP A 25 1.28 -2.65 -1.30
C TRP A 25 1.10 -4.10 -1.75
N LEU A 26 1.93 -4.58 -2.68
CA LEU A 26 1.94 -6.00 -3.06
C LEU A 26 2.39 -6.92 -1.93
N ILE A 27 3.42 -6.53 -1.17
CA ILE A 27 3.90 -7.29 -0.01
C ILE A 27 2.80 -7.37 1.04
N VAL A 28 2.18 -6.23 1.40
CA VAL A 28 1.08 -6.19 2.38
C VAL A 28 -0.08 -7.09 1.94
N GLY A 29 -0.51 -6.99 0.68
CA GLY A 29 -1.57 -7.85 0.13
C GLY A 29 -1.23 -9.34 0.21
N SER A 30 0.01 -9.71 -0.15
CA SER A 30 0.49 -11.09 -0.11
C SER A 30 0.49 -11.64 1.32
N VAL A 31 0.98 -10.86 2.29
CA VAL A 31 1.00 -11.26 3.70
C VAL A 31 -0.41 -11.50 4.24
N LEU A 32 -1.37 -10.65 3.86
CA LEU A 32 -2.77 -10.83 4.28
C LEU A 32 -3.39 -12.09 3.67
N ILE A 33 -3.08 -12.42 2.41
CA ILE A 33 -3.55 -13.66 1.78
C ILE A 33 -2.97 -14.87 2.50
N VAL A 34 -1.65 -14.89 2.75
CA VAL A 34 -0.99 -16.00 3.47
C VAL A 34 -1.58 -16.16 4.87
N ALA A 35 -1.78 -15.07 5.60
CA ALA A 35 -2.40 -15.10 6.92
C ALA A 35 -3.83 -15.64 6.85
N GLY A 36 -4.64 -15.15 5.91
CA GLY A 36 -6.01 -15.63 5.70
C GLY A 36 -6.08 -17.12 5.35
N VAL A 37 -5.18 -17.59 4.49
CA VAL A 37 -5.07 -19.02 4.13
C VAL A 37 -4.65 -19.86 5.33
N SER A 38 -3.73 -19.37 6.16
CA SER A 38 -3.28 -20.08 7.37
C SER A 38 -4.38 -20.25 8.43
N TRP A 39 -5.45 -19.46 8.35
CA TRP A 39 -6.60 -19.57 9.24
C TRP A 39 -7.68 -20.55 8.76
N LEU A 40 -7.53 -21.13 7.56
CA LEU A 40 -8.42 -22.20 7.13
C LEU A 40 -8.05 -23.50 7.86
N GLU A 41 -8.88 -23.88 8.82
CA GLU A 41 -8.87 -25.21 9.44
C GLU A 41 -9.65 -26.24 8.59
N GLU A 42 -9.61 -27.51 9.01
CA GLU A 42 -10.13 -28.67 8.26
C GLU A 42 -11.51 -28.47 7.61
N PHE A 43 -11.64 -28.99 6.38
CA PHE A 43 -12.83 -28.85 5.55
C PHE A 43 -14.05 -29.55 6.16
N ASN A 44 -14.97 -28.77 6.72
CA ASN A 44 -16.36 -29.18 6.97
C ASN A 44 -17.34 -28.35 6.10
N SER A 45 -18.62 -28.71 6.08
CA SER A 45 -19.65 -28.00 5.28
C SER A 45 -19.85 -26.53 5.64
N LEU A 46 -19.55 -26.10 6.87
CA LEU A 46 -19.53 -24.70 7.29
C LEU A 46 -18.29 -23.94 6.77
N ALA A 47 -17.21 -24.64 6.39
CA ALA A 47 -16.01 -24.04 5.82
C ALA A 47 -16.30 -23.31 4.50
N VAL A 48 -17.24 -23.81 3.69
CA VAL A 48 -17.63 -23.15 2.43
C VAL A 48 -18.29 -21.79 2.71
N ILE A 49 -19.14 -21.71 3.72
CA ILE A 49 -19.84 -20.48 4.10
C ILE A 49 -18.83 -19.47 4.68
N SER A 50 -17.91 -19.91 5.53
CA SER A 50 -16.88 -19.03 6.09
C SER A 50 -15.90 -18.53 5.02
N VAL A 51 -15.52 -19.34 4.04
CA VAL A 51 -14.73 -18.89 2.88
C VAL A 51 -15.45 -17.81 2.07
N LEU A 52 -16.73 -18.01 1.78
CA LEU A 52 -17.54 -17.01 1.06
C LEU A 52 -17.64 -15.71 1.86
N ALA A 53 -17.94 -15.81 3.16
CA ALA A 53 -18.02 -14.64 4.04
C ALA A 53 -16.68 -13.91 4.14
N ALA A 54 -15.57 -14.64 4.33
CA ALA A 54 -14.22 -14.08 4.38
C ALA A 54 -13.82 -13.43 3.05
N THR A 55 -14.21 -14.00 1.92
CA THR A 55 -13.97 -13.42 0.59
C THR A 55 -14.72 -12.10 0.42
N VAL A 56 -16.00 -12.05 0.78
CA VAL A 56 -16.80 -10.81 0.71
C VAL A 56 -16.24 -9.75 1.66
N ALA A 57 -15.92 -10.13 2.91
CA ALA A 57 -15.32 -9.22 3.89
C ALA A 57 -13.94 -8.72 3.43
N GLY A 58 -13.09 -9.60 2.93
CA GLY A 58 -11.78 -9.27 2.38
C GLY A 58 -11.88 -8.33 1.18
N ALA A 59 -12.83 -8.56 0.27
CA ALA A 59 -13.11 -7.66 -0.85
C ALA A 59 -13.59 -6.28 -0.37
N ALA A 60 -14.47 -6.23 0.63
CA ALA A 60 -14.91 -4.98 1.22
C ALA A 60 -13.76 -4.21 1.88
N ILE A 61 -12.91 -4.88 2.67
CA ILE A 61 -11.73 -4.29 3.31
C ILE A 61 -10.74 -3.79 2.25
N ALA A 62 -10.51 -4.55 1.17
CA ALA A 62 -9.65 -4.14 0.07
C ALA A 62 -10.21 -2.89 -0.64
N HIS A 63 -11.51 -2.87 -0.93
CA HIS A 63 -12.14 -1.78 -1.68
C HIS A 63 -12.32 -0.50 -0.87
N PHE A 64 -12.77 -0.60 0.38
CA PHE A 64 -13.07 0.56 1.24
C PHE A 64 -11.93 0.94 2.18
N GLY A 65 -11.01 0.03 2.50
CA GLY A 65 -9.87 0.28 3.38
C GLY A 65 -8.58 0.57 2.61
N PHE A 66 -8.00 -0.47 2.01
CA PHE A 66 -6.65 -0.38 1.43
C PHE A 66 -6.60 0.42 0.12
N SER A 67 -7.58 0.26 -0.78
CA SER A 67 -7.57 0.95 -2.08
C SER A 67 -7.60 2.48 -1.96
N PRO A 68 -8.46 3.10 -1.11
CA PRO A 68 -8.41 4.54 -0.87
C PRO A 68 -7.08 4.98 -0.23
N LEU A 69 -6.49 4.17 0.64
CA LEU A 69 -5.23 4.47 1.30
C LEU A 69 -4.06 4.47 0.32
N ALA A 70 -4.00 3.47 -0.56
CA ALA A 70 -3.04 3.40 -1.67
C ALA A 70 -3.20 4.58 -2.64
N ARG A 71 -4.45 4.92 -3.03
CA ARG A 71 -4.72 6.11 -3.86
C ARG A 71 -4.24 7.40 -3.22
N LYS A 72 -4.52 7.60 -1.93
CA LYS A 72 -4.05 8.77 -1.17
C LYS A 72 -2.52 8.82 -1.10
N ASN A 73 -1.87 7.67 -0.92
CA ASN A 73 -0.41 7.57 -0.91
C ASN A 73 0.20 7.98 -2.27
N LEU A 74 -0.31 7.43 -3.38
CA LEU A 74 0.14 7.81 -4.73
C LEU A 74 -0.14 9.29 -5.03
N ALA A 75 -1.31 9.81 -4.63
CA ALA A 75 -1.66 11.21 -4.81
C ALA A 75 -0.66 12.14 -4.09
N ARG A 76 -0.19 11.77 -2.89
CA ARG A 76 0.84 12.54 -2.17
C ARG A 76 2.18 12.54 -2.90
N ILE A 77 2.64 11.37 -3.35
CA ILE A 77 3.89 11.25 -4.14
C ILE A 77 3.82 12.15 -5.39
N TYR A 78 2.65 12.16 -6.05
CA TYR A 78 2.43 12.99 -7.24
C TYR A 78 2.26 14.48 -6.94
N ALA A 79 1.73 14.85 -5.78
CA ALA A 79 1.54 16.24 -5.39
C ALA A 79 2.82 16.94 -4.87
N GLN A 80 3.83 16.19 -4.41
CA GLN A 80 5.04 16.77 -3.81
C GLN A 80 5.96 17.51 -4.82
N ALA A 81 5.80 17.30 -6.12
CA ALA A 81 6.66 17.90 -7.14
C ALA A 81 5.95 18.13 -8.48
N PRO A 82 4.99 19.07 -8.56
CA PRO A 82 4.39 19.42 -9.84
C PRO A 82 5.47 19.98 -10.79
N GLY A 83 5.77 19.22 -11.85
CA GLY A 83 6.77 19.60 -12.86
C GLY A 83 8.23 19.32 -12.49
N LYS A 84 8.53 18.49 -11.47
CA LYS A 84 9.91 18.01 -11.21
C LYS A 84 9.98 16.49 -11.10
N ASP A 85 11.01 15.91 -11.70
CA ASP A 85 11.25 14.45 -11.68
C ASP A 85 11.78 13.93 -10.33
N LYS A 86 12.27 14.83 -9.49
CA LYS A 86 12.83 14.51 -8.18
C LYS A 86 11.96 15.09 -7.07
N VAL A 87 11.58 14.23 -6.15
CA VAL A 87 10.83 14.55 -4.94
C VAL A 87 11.82 14.61 -3.79
N CYS A 88 11.87 15.74 -3.08
CA CYS A 88 12.61 15.84 -1.83
C CYS A 88 11.90 15.00 -0.77
N LEU A 89 12.63 14.06 -0.18
CA LEU A 89 12.19 13.23 0.95
C LEU A 89 12.34 14.00 2.26
#